data_AF-A0A534LQR2-F1
#
_entry.id   AF-A0A534LQR2-F1
#
_cell.length_a   1.000
_cell.length_b   1.000
_cell.length_c   1.000
_cell.angle_alpha   90.00
_cell.angle_beta   90.00
_cell.angle_gamma   90.00
#
_symmetry.space_group_name_H-M   'P 1'
#
loop_
_entity.id
_entity.type
_entity.pdbx_description
1 polymer ?
#
loop_
_entity_poly.entity_id
_entity_poly.type
_entity_poly.pdbx_seq_one_letter_code
_entity_poly.pdbx_strand_id
1 'polypeptide(L)'
;MTDQDPLPGTDRRYSLNKLADPGSNRVKQEVVEWLLEENQPSVRYYTLVDLLGRKGNDPEVREAYSKIPRKGWAKDILELQKPGGYWEANEPAGPTEENVLRRPANFLRWLSFLLRPGYVATNWRALVLSDLGLTSNDPRIGKVADLFFKYKLGLRSMINIYNEEVCIVGNTARMLTRFGYVEDFRVRKLYDRLVEDQNEDGGWNCFPGDKGTLDSWEALAAYAVLPKEKRTGRINQSIERGV
;
A
#
# COMPACT_ATOMS: atom_id res chain seq x y z
N MET A 1 1.32 -23.69 35.94
CA MET A 1 -0.16 -23.64 35.94
C MET A 1 -0.56 -22.32 36.56
N THR A 2 -0.81 -21.32 35.70
CA THR A 2 -1.48 -20.07 36.05
C THR A 2 -2.05 -19.55 34.73
N ASP A 3 -3.37 -19.54 34.65
CA ASP A 3 -4.17 -18.97 33.57
C ASP A 3 -3.73 -17.54 33.26
N GLN A 4 -3.56 -17.24 31.96
CA GLN A 4 -3.54 -15.88 31.45
C GLN A 4 -4.87 -15.67 30.70
N ASP A 5 -5.64 -14.69 31.17
CA ASP A 5 -6.84 -14.21 30.49
C ASP A 5 -6.53 -13.74 29.05
N PRO A 6 -7.41 -14.02 28.07
CA PRO A 6 -7.21 -13.56 26.71
C PRO A 6 -7.48 -12.05 26.55
N LEU A 7 -6.61 -11.41 25.75
CA LEU A 7 -6.60 -9.98 25.39
C LEU A 7 -7.98 -9.46 24.92
N PRO A 8 -8.41 -8.24 25.33
CA PRO A 8 -9.59 -7.60 24.79
C PRO A 8 -9.30 -7.01 23.41
N GLY A 9 -9.95 -7.52 22.37
CA GLY A 9 -9.95 -6.91 21.03
C GLY A 9 -9.81 -7.85 19.83
N THR A 10 -9.65 -9.17 20.02
CA THR A 10 -9.53 -10.14 18.91
C THR A 10 -10.85 -10.77 18.44
N ASP A 11 -12.01 -10.28 18.90
CA ASP A 11 -13.30 -10.90 18.57
C ASP A 11 -14.26 -9.97 17.84
N ARG A 12 -13.80 -9.43 16.71
CA ARG A 12 -14.71 -9.20 15.58
C ARG A 12 -14.25 -10.06 14.41
N ARG A 13 -14.39 -11.37 14.58
CA ARG A 13 -14.69 -12.24 13.44
C ARG A 13 -15.97 -11.68 12.84
N TYR A 14 -15.92 -11.19 11.60
CA TYR A 14 -17.15 -11.10 10.80
C TYR A 14 -17.59 -12.54 10.59
N SER A 15 -18.29 -13.11 11.58
CA SER A 15 -18.95 -14.38 11.43
C SER A 15 -20.04 -14.15 10.39
N LEU A 16 -19.85 -14.73 9.21
CA LEU A 16 -20.84 -14.79 8.13
C LEU A 16 -22.17 -15.46 8.56
N ASN A 17 -22.31 -15.86 9.82
CA ASN A 17 -23.42 -16.66 10.35
C ASN A 17 -24.54 -15.87 11.03
N LYS A 18 -24.52 -14.53 11.06
CA LYS A 18 -25.70 -13.78 11.53
C LYS A 18 -26.63 -13.47 10.37
N LEU A 19 -27.82 -14.09 10.43
CA LEU A 19 -28.90 -14.20 9.42
C LEU A 19 -28.71 -15.39 8.45
N ALA A 20 -28.99 -16.60 8.96
CA ALA A 20 -29.05 -17.82 8.15
C ALA A 20 -30.46 -17.97 7.54
N ASP A 21 -30.67 -17.29 6.41
CA ASP A 21 -31.64 -17.74 5.40
C ASP A 21 -30.96 -18.86 4.57
N PRO A 22 -31.60 -20.03 4.38
CA PRO A 22 -31.08 -21.07 3.49
C PRO A 22 -30.70 -20.55 2.09
N GLY A 23 -31.43 -19.57 1.55
CA GLY A 23 -31.10 -18.90 0.30
C GLY A 23 -29.82 -18.05 0.40
N SER A 24 -29.59 -17.42 1.56
CA SER A 24 -28.38 -16.62 1.84
C SER A 24 -27.13 -17.49 1.90
N ASN A 25 -27.20 -18.70 2.46
CA ASN A 25 -26.04 -19.60 2.53
C ASN A 25 -25.61 -20.10 1.16
N ARG A 26 -26.56 -20.38 0.26
CA ARG A 26 -26.26 -20.76 -1.12
C ARG A 26 -25.61 -19.61 -1.91
N VAL A 27 -26.17 -18.40 -1.83
CA VAL A 27 -25.59 -17.22 -2.50
C VAL A 27 -24.18 -16.92 -1.97
N LYS A 28 -23.96 -17.04 -0.66
CA LYS A 28 -22.61 -16.89 -0.07
C LYS A 28 -21.61 -17.91 -0.64
N GLN A 29 -22.04 -19.15 -0.81
CA GLN A 29 -21.20 -20.20 -1.37
C GLN A 29 -20.86 -19.95 -2.85
N GLU A 30 -21.86 -19.59 -3.67
CA GLU A 30 -21.65 -19.25 -5.09
C GLU A 30 -20.69 -18.06 -5.25
N VAL A 31 -20.78 -17.04 -4.39
CA VAL A 31 -19.85 -15.89 -4.40
C VAL A 31 -18.43 -16.30 -4.01
N VAL A 32 -18.27 -17.16 -2.99
CA VAL A 32 -16.94 -17.66 -2.60
C VAL A 32 -16.32 -18.52 -3.71
N GLU A 33 -17.11 -19.39 -4.34
CA GLU A 33 -16.67 -20.21 -5.48
C GLU A 33 -16.21 -19.33 -6.65
N TRP A 34 -16.93 -18.24 -6.95
CA TRP A 34 -16.54 -17.25 -7.95
C TRP A 34 -15.23 -16.52 -7.58
N LEU A 35 -15.09 -16.05 -6.33
CA LEU A 35 -13.87 -15.39 -5.85
C LEU A 35 -12.65 -16.32 -5.86
N LEU A 36 -12.87 -17.63 -5.77
CA LEU A 36 -11.82 -18.64 -5.85
C LEU A 36 -11.46 -19.01 -7.29
N GLU A 37 -12.11 -18.50 -8.32
CA GLU A 37 -11.75 -18.80 -9.71
C GLU A 37 -10.27 -18.49 -10.03
N GLU A 38 -9.68 -19.27 -10.94
CA GLU A 38 -8.26 -19.14 -11.26
C GLU A 38 -7.93 -17.97 -12.20
N ASN A 39 -8.93 -17.24 -12.70
CA ASN A 39 -8.75 -16.12 -13.64
C ASN A 39 -8.05 -14.92 -12.98
N GLN A 40 -8.29 -14.68 -11.68
CA GLN A 40 -7.68 -13.60 -10.90
C GLN A 40 -6.95 -14.16 -9.67
N PRO A 41 -5.68 -14.60 -9.80
CA PRO A 41 -4.94 -15.24 -8.71
C PRO A 41 -4.80 -14.38 -7.46
N SER A 42 -4.76 -13.05 -7.59
CA SER A 42 -4.73 -12.13 -6.46
C SER A 42 -6.04 -12.18 -5.65
N VAL A 43 -7.19 -12.15 -6.33
CA VAL A 43 -8.51 -12.29 -5.69
C VAL A 43 -8.61 -13.65 -5.01
N ARG A 44 -8.20 -14.73 -5.68
CA ARG A 44 -8.16 -16.07 -5.07
C ARG A 44 -7.27 -16.11 -3.83
N TYR A 45 -6.07 -15.54 -3.90
CA TYR A 45 -5.13 -15.50 -2.78
C TYR A 45 -5.72 -14.80 -1.55
N TYR A 46 -6.23 -13.57 -1.70
CA TYR A 46 -6.82 -12.83 -0.58
C TYR A 46 -8.13 -13.45 -0.10
N THR A 47 -8.90 -14.10 -0.97
CA THR A 47 -10.07 -14.88 -0.55
C THR A 47 -9.66 -16.04 0.36
N LEU A 48 -8.63 -16.80 -0.01
CA LEU A 48 -8.12 -17.90 0.81
C LEU A 48 -7.61 -17.40 2.17
N VAL A 49 -6.82 -16.32 2.19
CA VAL A 49 -6.16 -15.85 3.42
C VAL A 49 -7.09 -15.00 4.29
N ASP A 50 -7.71 -13.96 3.73
CA ASP A 50 -8.42 -12.94 4.50
C ASP A 50 -9.88 -13.32 4.78
N LEU A 51 -10.54 -14.01 3.85
CA LEU A 51 -11.94 -14.42 4.01
C LEU A 51 -12.07 -15.83 4.61
N LEU A 52 -11.24 -16.78 4.16
CA LEU A 52 -11.31 -18.18 4.59
C LEU A 52 -10.30 -18.55 5.68
N GLY A 53 -9.38 -17.65 6.04
CA GLY A 53 -8.43 -17.85 7.14
C GLY A 53 -7.39 -18.95 6.88
N ARG A 54 -7.10 -19.29 5.62
CA ARG A 54 -6.08 -20.26 5.25
C ARG A 54 -4.69 -19.73 5.58
N LYS A 55 -3.78 -20.64 5.96
CA LYS A 55 -2.40 -20.28 6.34
C LYS A 55 -1.54 -20.09 5.09
N GLY A 56 -0.51 -19.24 5.18
CA GLY A 56 0.41 -18.99 4.06
C GLY A 56 1.21 -20.21 3.56
N ASN A 57 1.28 -21.28 4.34
CA ASN A 57 1.92 -22.54 3.94
C ASN A 57 0.96 -23.54 3.26
N ASP A 58 -0.33 -23.22 3.20
CA ASP A 58 -1.33 -24.00 2.48
C ASP A 58 -0.96 -24.10 0.98
N PRO A 59 -0.97 -25.30 0.37
CA PRO A 59 -0.61 -25.47 -1.04
C PRO A 59 -1.41 -24.57 -1.99
N GLU A 60 -2.71 -24.39 -1.76
CA GLU A 60 -3.55 -23.55 -2.62
C GLU A 60 -3.22 -22.07 -2.50
N VAL A 61 -2.89 -21.61 -1.29
CA VAL A 61 -2.44 -20.23 -1.04
C VAL A 61 -1.12 -19.97 -1.77
N ARG A 62 -0.15 -20.89 -1.64
CA ARG A 62 1.15 -20.77 -2.31
C ARG A 62 1.02 -20.81 -3.83
N GLU A 63 0.15 -21.69 -4.34
CA GLU A 63 -0.12 -21.78 -5.77
C GLU A 63 -0.73 -20.49 -6.30
N ALA A 64 -1.82 -20.00 -5.67
CA ALA A 64 -2.48 -18.76 -6.06
C ALA A 64 -1.49 -17.58 -6.06
N TYR A 65 -0.71 -17.45 -4.97
CA TYR A 65 0.32 -16.41 -4.85
C TYR A 65 1.38 -16.49 -5.96
N SER A 66 1.87 -17.69 -6.28
CA SER A 66 2.88 -17.90 -7.33
C SER A 66 2.40 -17.55 -8.76
N LYS A 67 1.08 -17.56 -8.97
CA LYS A 67 0.43 -17.24 -10.24
C LYS A 67 0.20 -15.73 -10.41
N ILE A 68 0.18 -14.94 -9.32
CA ILE A 68 -0.11 -13.49 -9.35
C ILE A 68 0.72 -12.74 -10.41
N PRO A 69 2.05 -12.91 -10.52
CA PRO A 69 2.84 -12.13 -11.48
C PRO A 69 2.66 -12.56 -12.95
N ARG A 70 1.91 -13.64 -13.20
CA ARG A 70 1.84 -14.37 -14.48
C ARG A 70 0.44 -14.47 -15.06
N LYS A 71 -0.61 -14.19 -14.29
CA LYS A 71 -2.01 -14.27 -14.72
C LYS A 71 -2.87 -13.20 -14.03
N GLY A 72 -3.92 -12.75 -14.72
CA GLY A 72 -4.85 -11.73 -14.22
C GLY A 72 -4.28 -10.32 -14.29
N TRP A 73 -4.94 -9.38 -13.61
CA TRP A 73 -4.64 -7.95 -13.74
C TRP A 73 -3.21 -7.56 -13.38
N ALA A 74 -2.61 -8.25 -12.41
CA ALA A 74 -1.22 -8.03 -12.02
C ALA A 74 -0.26 -8.23 -13.20
N LYS A 75 -0.44 -9.34 -13.94
CA LYS A 75 0.35 -9.63 -15.14
C LYS A 75 0.13 -8.57 -16.21
N ASP A 76 -1.12 -8.20 -16.48
CA ASP A 76 -1.45 -7.21 -17.52
C ASP A 76 -0.82 -5.84 -17.22
N ILE A 77 -0.80 -5.42 -15.93
CA ILE A 77 -0.10 -4.19 -15.52
C ILE A 77 1.41 -4.35 -15.72
N LEU A 78 2.00 -5.46 -15.29
CA LEU A 78 3.45 -5.68 -15.38
C LEU A 78 3.96 -5.80 -16.83
N GLU A 79 3.16 -6.29 -17.77
CA GLU A 79 3.52 -6.35 -19.19
C GLU A 79 3.68 -4.97 -19.83
N LEU A 80 3.03 -3.96 -19.27
CA LEU A 80 3.16 -2.57 -19.71
C LEU A 80 4.37 -1.87 -19.07
N GLN A 81 5.09 -2.53 -18.16
CA GLN A 81 6.24 -1.92 -17.46
C GLN A 81 7.41 -1.75 -18.42
N LYS A 82 8.01 -0.55 -18.41
CA LYS A 82 9.23 -0.28 -19.19
C LYS A 82 10.46 -0.89 -18.51
N PRO A 83 11.57 -1.10 -19.26
CA PRO A 83 12.80 -1.67 -18.71
C PRO A 83 13.34 -0.96 -17.46
N GLY A 84 13.09 0.34 -17.33
CA GLY A 84 13.48 1.18 -16.19
C GLY A 84 12.54 1.15 -14.98
N GLY A 85 11.48 0.33 -14.99
CA GLY A 85 10.60 0.15 -13.82
C GLY A 85 9.42 1.10 -13.71
N TYR A 86 9.10 1.86 -14.76
CA TYR A 86 8.03 2.87 -14.78
C TYR A 86 7.05 2.63 -15.94
N TRP A 87 5.94 3.37 -15.98
CA TRP A 87 4.86 3.19 -16.97
C TRP A 87 4.53 4.43 -17.81
N GLU A 88 5.09 5.58 -17.45
CA GLU A 88 4.95 6.82 -18.21
C GLU A 88 5.71 6.78 -19.53
N ALA A 89 5.41 7.72 -20.44
CA ALA A 89 6.09 7.86 -21.74
C ALA A 89 7.62 7.97 -21.62
N ASN A 90 8.14 8.61 -20.58
CA ASN A 90 9.58 8.83 -20.38
C ASN A 90 9.96 8.54 -18.93
N GLU A 91 11.23 8.15 -18.71
CA GLU A 91 11.76 7.96 -17.35
C GLU A 91 11.64 9.27 -16.57
N PRO A 92 11.28 9.20 -15.26
CA PRO A 92 11.42 10.34 -14.37
C PRO A 92 12.89 10.76 -14.36
N ALA A 93 13.19 11.87 -15.05
CA ALA A 93 14.39 12.62 -14.78
C ALA A 93 14.07 13.45 -13.54
N GLY A 94 14.53 12.99 -12.38
CA GLY A 94 14.44 13.79 -11.16
C GLY A 94 15.10 15.16 -11.38
N PRO A 95 14.56 16.24 -10.81
CA PRO A 95 15.24 17.52 -10.79
C PRO A 95 16.57 17.37 -10.05
N THR A 96 17.70 17.53 -10.74
CA THR A 96 18.90 18.04 -10.06
C THR A 96 18.82 19.57 -10.14
N GLU A 97 19.34 20.30 -9.14
CA GLU A 97 19.40 21.78 -9.20
C GLU A 97 19.98 22.24 -10.55
N GLU A 98 21.02 21.56 -11.02
CA GLU A 98 21.67 21.78 -12.31
C GLU A 98 20.74 21.57 -13.53
N ASN A 99 19.87 20.54 -13.52
CA ASN A 99 19.00 20.21 -14.65
C ASN A 99 17.66 20.98 -14.66
N VAL A 100 17.22 21.51 -13.51
CA VAL A 100 15.99 22.32 -13.40
C VAL A 100 16.21 23.74 -13.87
N LEU A 101 17.28 24.39 -13.37
CA LEU A 101 17.59 25.78 -13.70
C LEU A 101 17.90 25.97 -15.19
N ARG A 102 18.44 24.94 -15.84
CA ARG A 102 18.87 25.02 -17.23
C ARG A 102 17.77 24.70 -18.26
N ARG A 103 16.71 23.98 -17.87
CA ARG A 103 15.60 23.60 -18.78
C ARG A 103 14.24 23.55 -18.06
N PRO A 104 13.38 24.57 -18.21
CA PRO A 104 12.06 24.60 -17.57
C PRO A 104 11.14 23.42 -17.96
N ALA A 105 11.39 22.77 -19.11
CA ALA A 105 10.69 21.55 -19.52
C ALA A 105 10.91 20.37 -18.56
N ASN A 106 12.04 20.28 -17.85
CA ASN A 106 12.32 19.20 -16.91
C ASN A 106 11.47 19.32 -15.64
N PHE A 107 11.25 20.55 -15.16
CA PHE A 107 10.34 20.82 -14.05
C PHE A 107 8.91 20.40 -14.39
N LEU A 108 8.40 20.81 -15.57
CA LEU A 108 7.07 20.40 -16.04
C LEU A 108 6.95 18.88 -16.21
N ARG A 109 8.02 18.19 -16.60
CA ARG A 109 8.05 16.73 -16.75
C ARG A 109 8.03 16.01 -15.39
N TRP A 110 8.75 16.54 -14.39
CA TRP A 110 8.70 16.06 -13.01
C TRP A 110 7.37 16.35 -12.33
N LEU A 111 6.81 17.55 -12.54
CA LEU A 111 5.47 17.90 -12.08
C LEU A 111 4.43 16.97 -12.72
N SER A 112 4.58 16.63 -14.01
CA SER A 112 3.71 15.65 -14.68
C SER A 112 3.87 14.20 -14.17
N PHE A 113 4.98 13.86 -13.52
CA PHE A 113 5.21 12.55 -12.90
C PHE A 113 4.49 12.44 -11.54
N LEU A 114 4.37 13.55 -10.80
CA LEU A 114 3.78 13.57 -9.46
C LEU A 114 2.35 14.11 -9.38
N LEU A 115 2.00 15.06 -10.23
CA LEU A 115 0.79 15.86 -10.13
C LEU A 115 -0.17 15.71 -11.32
N ARG A 116 0.22 15.03 -12.42
CA ARG A 116 -0.76 14.70 -13.47
C ARG A 116 -1.38 13.32 -13.23
N PRO A 117 -2.65 13.27 -12.81
CA PRO A 117 -3.36 12.01 -12.68
C PRO A 117 -3.61 11.45 -14.08
N GLY A 118 -2.90 10.39 -14.40
CA GLY A 118 -3.32 9.42 -15.39
C GLY A 118 -3.30 8.05 -14.74
N TYR A 119 -4.23 7.17 -15.09
CA TYR A 119 -4.24 5.74 -14.74
C TYR A 119 -2.98 4.98 -15.26
N VAL A 120 -2.06 5.70 -15.91
CA VAL A 120 -0.75 5.24 -16.37
C VAL A 120 0.42 5.60 -15.43
N ALA A 121 0.20 6.46 -14.43
CA ALA A 121 1.28 6.90 -13.54
C ALA A 121 1.83 5.74 -12.71
N THR A 122 3.15 5.74 -12.54
CA THR A 122 3.90 4.71 -11.81
C THR A 122 3.44 4.63 -10.37
N ASN A 123 3.10 5.75 -9.72
CA ASN A 123 2.59 5.74 -8.35
C ASN A 123 1.31 4.90 -8.20
N TRP A 124 0.31 5.14 -9.04
CA TRP A 124 -0.97 4.44 -8.96
C TRP A 124 -0.84 2.97 -9.37
N ARG A 125 -0.05 2.66 -10.40
CA ARG A 125 0.19 1.27 -10.82
C ARG A 125 0.97 0.49 -9.77
N ALA A 126 1.96 1.11 -9.15
CA ALA A 126 2.72 0.50 -8.07
C ALA A 126 1.85 0.26 -6.83
N LEU A 127 1.00 1.22 -6.46
CA LEU A 127 0.04 1.05 -5.36
C LEU A 127 -0.90 -0.13 -5.64
N VAL A 128 -1.50 -0.19 -6.84
CA VAL A 128 -2.36 -1.31 -7.26
C VAL A 128 -1.60 -2.64 -7.26
N LEU A 129 -0.36 -2.69 -7.76
CA LEU A 129 0.45 -3.91 -7.72
C LEU A 129 0.71 -4.36 -6.28
N SER A 130 0.95 -3.42 -5.36
CA SER A 130 1.12 -3.72 -3.94
C SER A 130 -0.16 -4.33 -3.33
N ASP A 131 -1.33 -3.81 -3.73
CA ASP A 131 -2.62 -4.33 -3.30
C ASP A 131 -2.93 -5.69 -3.93
N LEU A 132 -2.50 -5.92 -5.17
CA LEU A 132 -2.63 -7.22 -5.83
C LEU A 132 -1.71 -8.30 -5.26
N GLY A 133 -0.84 -7.97 -4.30
CA GLY A 133 0.01 -8.94 -3.59
C GLY A 133 1.40 -9.11 -4.19
N LEU A 134 1.85 -8.18 -5.05
CA LEU A 134 3.23 -8.19 -5.53
C LEU A 134 4.17 -7.71 -4.42
N THR A 135 5.37 -8.27 -4.42
CA THR A 135 6.44 -7.95 -3.45
C THR A 135 7.78 -7.81 -4.17
N SER A 136 8.81 -7.37 -3.44
CA SER A 136 10.19 -7.30 -3.93
C SER A 136 10.78 -8.64 -4.38
N ASN A 137 10.09 -9.76 -4.15
CA ASN A 137 10.45 -11.07 -4.71
C ASN A 137 10.35 -11.09 -6.25
N ASP A 138 9.55 -10.22 -6.86
CA ASP A 138 9.58 -9.99 -8.31
C ASP A 138 10.56 -8.82 -8.62
N PRO A 139 11.61 -9.04 -9.43
CA PRO A 139 12.61 -8.01 -9.71
C PRO A 139 12.02 -6.76 -10.38
N ARG A 140 10.86 -6.88 -11.05
CA ARG A 140 10.14 -5.74 -11.61
C ARG A 140 9.67 -4.76 -10.53
N ILE A 141 9.31 -5.26 -9.35
CA ILE A 141 8.92 -4.46 -8.19
C ILE A 141 10.13 -3.81 -7.53
N GLY A 142 11.26 -4.51 -7.48
CA GLY A 142 12.52 -3.93 -7.02
C GLY A 142 12.89 -2.65 -7.79
N LYS A 143 12.76 -2.68 -9.12
CA LYS A 143 12.99 -1.49 -9.96
C LYS A 143 12.04 -0.33 -9.63
N VAL A 144 10.77 -0.63 -9.36
CA VAL A 144 9.80 0.38 -8.93
C VAL A 144 10.26 1.01 -7.61
N ALA A 145 10.56 0.18 -6.62
CA ALA A 145 11.00 0.65 -5.31
C ALA A 145 12.27 1.51 -5.40
N ASP A 146 13.22 1.15 -6.26
CA ASP A 146 14.42 1.95 -6.51
C ASP A 146 14.10 3.36 -7.01
N LEU A 147 13.09 3.53 -7.86
CA LEU A 147 12.64 4.86 -8.31
C LEU A 147 12.08 5.68 -7.15
N PHE A 148 11.26 5.09 -6.28
CA PHE A 148 10.76 5.76 -5.09
C PHE A 148 11.91 6.11 -4.15
N PHE A 149 12.84 5.19 -3.91
CA PHE A 149 14.00 5.43 -3.07
C PHE A 149 14.93 6.51 -3.59
N LYS A 150 15.09 6.59 -4.92
CA LYS A 150 15.98 7.57 -5.56
C LYS A 150 15.34 8.94 -5.66
N TYR A 151 14.09 9.02 -6.10
CA TYR A 151 13.47 10.28 -6.53
C TYR A 151 12.44 10.84 -5.53
N LYS A 152 11.81 9.98 -4.72
CA LYS A 152 10.89 10.40 -3.65
C LYS A 152 11.58 10.43 -2.29
N LEU A 153 12.38 9.42 -1.99
CA LEU A 153 13.01 9.18 -0.69
C LEU A 153 14.54 9.40 -0.68
N GLY A 154 15.06 10.08 -1.70
CA GLY A 154 16.49 10.15 -2.05
C GLY A 154 17.40 10.85 -1.05
N LEU A 155 16.85 11.43 0.00
CA LEU A 155 17.63 12.08 1.05
C LEU A 155 18.06 11.02 2.07
N ARG A 156 19.33 10.61 2.01
CA ARG A 156 20.02 9.77 3.03
C ARG A 156 20.22 10.52 4.37
N SER A 157 19.28 11.36 4.76
CA SER A 157 19.38 12.16 5.98
C SER A 157 18.73 11.43 7.15
N MET A 158 19.34 11.50 8.34
CA MET A 158 18.66 11.17 9.59
C MET A 158 17.58 12.19 9.95
N ILE A 159 17.55 13.33 9.27
CA ILE A 159 16.51 14.36 9.39
C ILE A 159 15.42 14.08 8.34
N ASN A 160 14.17 14.02 8.79
CA ASN A 160 12.98 13.79 7.97
C ASN A 160 12.61 15.10 7.25
N ILE A 161 12.70 15.16 5.92
CA ILE A 161 12.36 16.37 5.14
C ILE A 161 11.37 16.08 4.01
N TYR A 162 10.47 15.11 4.21
CA TYR A 162 9.34 14.93 3.30
C TYR A 162 8.35 16.08 3.48
N ASN A 163 8.55 17.18 2.75
CA ASN A 163 7.58 18.28 2.60
C ASN A 163 6.42 17.90 1.66
N GLU A 164 6.03 16.63 1.65
CA GLU A 164 5.03 16.08 0.74
C GLU A 164 3.70 15.95 1.48
N GLU A 165 2.59 16.06 0.75
CA GLU A 165 1.24 15.95 1.30
C GLU A 165 0.97 14.55 1.88
N VAL A 166 0.06 14.47 2.87
CA VAL A 166 -0.26 13.20 3.55
C VAL A 166 -0.68 12.10 2.58
N CYS A 167 -1.40 12.41 1.50
CA CYS A 167 -1.80 11.38 0.51
C CYS A 167 -0.60 10.70 -0.13
N ILE A 168 0.48 11.44 -0.40
CA ILE A 168 1.68 10.92 -1.01
C ILE A 168 2.44 10.08 0.02
N VAL A 169 2.58 10.59 1.24
CA VAL A 169 3.29 9.92 2.34
C VAL A 169 2.59 8.61 2.70
N GLY A 170 1.27 8.63 2.92
CA GLY A 170 0.46 7.47 3.28
C GLY A 170 0.44 6.39 2.21
N ASN A 171 0.19 6.76 0.95
CA ASN A 171 0.23 5.80 -0.16
C ASN A 171 1.63 5.19 -0.34
N THR A 172 2.69 5.99 -0.25
CA THR A 172 4.08 5.50 -0.36
C THR A 172 4.43 4.55 0.80
N ALA A 173 4.04 4.90 2.03
CA ALA A 173 4.25 4.08 3.21
C ALA A 173 3.55 2.73 3.08
N ARG A 174 2.27 2.74 2.71
CA ARG A 174 1.46 1.54 2.45
C ARG A 174 2.10 0.65 1.38
N MET A 175 2.39 1.23 0.23
CA MET A 175 2.91 0.53 -0.94
C MET A 175 4.27 -0.12 -0.64
N LEU A 176 5.24 0.63 -0.12
CA LEU A 176 6.58 0.09 0.17
C LEU A 176 6.54 -0.95 1.30
N THR A 177 5.65 -0.78 2.28
CA THR A 177 5.43 -1.79 3.33
C THR A 177 4.90 -3.09 2.74
N ARG A 178 3.87 -3.02 1.89
CA ARG A 178 3.33 -4.20 1.18
C ARG A 178 4.36 -4.84 0.25
N PHE A 179 5.22 -4.05 -0.38
CA PHE A 179 6.33 -4.58 -1.19
C PHE A 179 7.41 -5.31 -0.38
N GLY A 180 7.40 -5.21 0.95
CA GLY A 180 8.35 -5.92 1.82
C GLY A 180 9.47 -5.04 2.38
N TYR A 181 9.42 -3.72 2.21
CA TYR A 181 10.46 -2.79 2.65
C TYR A 181 10.22 -2.19 4.06
N VAL A 182 9.40 -2.83 4.90
CA VAL A 182 9.04 -2.33 6.24
C VAL A 182 10.25 -2.12 7.16
N GLU A 183 11.34 -2.86 6.94
CA GLU A 183 12.57 -2.71 7.72
C GLU A 183 13.46 -1.55 7.25
N ASP A 184 13.21 -0.99 6.06
CA ASP A 184 13.97 0.15 5.55
C ASP A 184 13.67 1.39 6.39
N PHE A 185 14.72 2.03 6.91
CA PHE A 185 14.58 3.20 7.77
C PHE A 185 13.82 4.35 7.10
N ARG A 186 13.92 4.49 5.77
CA ARG A 186 13.21 5.53 5.00
C ARG A 186 11.71 5.27 4.98
N VAL A 187 11.29 4.00 4.97
CA VAL A 187 9.87 3.61 5.06
C VAL A 187 9.34 3.89 6.46
N ARG A 188 10.10 3.56 7.50
CA ARG A 188 9.72 3.86 8.90
C ARG A 188 9.49 5.35 9.13
N LYS A 189 10.33 6.21 8.56
CA LYS A 189 10.16 7.67 8.63
C LYS A 189 8.87 8.20 8.03
N LEU A 190 8.30 7.50 7.05
CA LEU A 190 6.99 7.88 6.51
C LEU A 190 5.92 7.74 7.58
N TYR A 191 5.99 6.71 8.43
CA TYR A 191 5.07 6.55 9.55
C TYR A 191 5.29 7.60 10.65
N ASP A 192 6.54 7.94 10.95
CA ASP A 192 6.82 9.05 11.89
C ASP A 192 6.22 10.36 11.39
N ARG A 193 6.30 10.62 10.08
CA ARG A 193 5.68 11.79 9.43
C ARG A 193 4.16 11.78 9.56
N LEU A 194 3.50 10.64 9.35
CA LEU A 194 2.05 10.53 9.53
C LEU A 194 1.63 10.84 10.97
N VAL A 195 2.41 10.47 11.98
CA VAL A 195 2.14 10.85 13.37
C VAL A 195 2.31 12.34 13.58
N GLU A 196 3.34 12.95 12.99
CA GLU A 196 3.66 14.38 13.11
C GLU A 196 2.62 15.28 12.41
N ASP A 197 2.07 14.82 11.29
CA ASP A 197 1.10 15.57 10.47
C ASP A 197 -0.36 15.38 10.91
N GLN A 198 -0.63 14.56 11.92
CA GLN A 198 -1.99 14.35 12.41
C GLN A 198 -2.48 15.61 13.16
N ASN A 199 -3.64 16.11 12.75
CA ASN A 199 -4.26 17.29 13.35
C ASN A 199 -4.73 17.02 14.80
N GLU A 200 -5.07 18.09 15.52
CA GLU A 200 -5.59 17.98 16.89
C GLU A 200 -6.89 17.18 16.97
N ASP A 201 -7.74 17.29 15.95
CA ASP A 201 -8.99 16.53 15.83
C ASP A 201 -8.79 15.04 15.49
N GLY A 202 -7.55 14.63 15.22
CA GLY A 202 -7.17 13.25 14.91
C GLY A 202 -7.21 12.90 13.43
N GLY A 203 -7.63 13.80 12.54
CA GLY A 203 -7.60 13.54 11.10
C GLY A 203 -6.34 14.08 10.41
N TRP A 204 -6.32 13.98 9.08
CA TRP A 204 -5.25 14.50 8.22
C TRP A 204 -5.81 15.27 7.03
N ASN A 205 -4.98 16.12 6.45
CA ASN A 205 -5.30 16.88 5.23
C ASN A 205 -4.15 16.80 4.22
N CYS A 206 -4.48 16.63 2.94
CA CYS A 206 -3.51 16.82 1.87
C CYS A 206 -3.18 18.29 1.64
N PHE A 207 -4.15 19.17 1.89
CA PHE A 207 -4.03 20.60 1.67
C PHE A 207 -4.01 21.36 3.01
N PRO A 208 -3.48 22.60 3.04
CA PRO A 208 -3.51 23.42 4.24
C PRO A 208 -4.92 23.54 4.83
N GLY A 209 -5.07 23.25 6.12
CA GLY A 209 -6.34 23.35 6.83
C GLY A 209 -6.25 22.78 8.24
N ASP A 210 -7.12 23.27 9.13
CA ASP A 210 -7.03 23.00 10.57
C ASP A 210 -7.81 21.76 11.04
N LYS A 211 -8.63 21.17 10.16
CA LYS A 211 -9.47 20.00 10.46
C LYS A 211 -9.23 18.90 9.46
N GLY A 212 -9.14 17.65 9.93
CA GLY A 212 -9.01 16.49 9.05
C GLY A 212 -10.11 16.38 8.01
N THR A 213 -9.77 15.81 6.85
CA THR A 213 -10.69 15.53 5.75
C THR A 213 -10.77 14.02 5.50
N LEU A 214 -11.40 13.60 4.40
CA LEU A 214 -11.36 12.22 3.93
C LEU A 214 -9.93 11.74 3.59
N ASP A 215 -8.96 12.65 3.48
CA ASP A 215 -7.53 12.35 3.28
C ASP A 215 -6.90 11.58 4.47
N SER A 216 -7.62 11.49 5.61
CA SER A 216 -7.26 10.59 6.71
C SER A 216 -7.12 9.13 6.27
N TRP A 217 -7.85 8.73 5.22
CA TRP A 217 -7.81 7.36 4.70
C TRP A 217 -6.40 6.91 4.33
N GLU A 218 -5.56 7.77 3.76
CA GLU A 218 -4.22 7.40 3.31
C GLU A 218 -3.29 7.09 4.47
N ALA A 219 -3.39 7.86 5.56
CA ALA A 219 -2.65 7.59 6.79
C ALA A 219 -3.13 6.29 7.44
N LEU A 220 -4.45 6.12 7.57
CA LEU A 220 -5.06 4.93 8.15
C LEU A 220 -4.77 3.66 7.34
N ALA A 221 -4.79 3.75 6.01
CA ALA A 221 -4.46 2.65 5.12
C ALA A 221 -2.98 2.25 5.22
N ALA A 222 -2.07 3.20 5.43
CA ALA A 222 -0.68 2.89 5.77
C ALA A 222 -0.57 2.15 7.10
N TYR A 223 -1.23 2.64 8.15
CA TYR A 223 -1.22 1.97 9.46
C TYR A 223 -1.83 0.57 9.41
N ALA A 224 -2.85 0.35 8.59
CA ALA A 224 -3.51 -0.94 8.43
C ALA A 224 -2.54 -2.04 7.94
N VAL A 225 -1.58 -1.68 7.09
CA VAL A 225 -0.61 -2.64 6.54
C VAL A 225 0.66 -2.78 7.37
N LEU A 226 0.91 -1.87 8.31
CA LEU A 226 2.05 -1.95 9.22
C LEU A 226 1.84 -3.10 10.23
N PRO A 227 2.75 -4.10 10.30
CA PRO A 227 2.66 -5.19 11.26
C PRO A 227 2.56 -4.66 12.69
N LYS A 228 1.72 -5.29 13.53
CA LYS A 228 1.44 -4.80 14.89
C LYS A 228 2.70 -4.69 15.73
N GLU A 229 3.65 -5.60 15.55
CA GLU A 229 4.93 -5.66 16.25
C GLU A 229 5.86 -4.49 15.90
N LYS A 230 5.58 -3.80 14.78
CA LYS A 230 6.34 -2.64 14.31
C LYS A 230 5.68 -1.31 14.69
N ARG A 231 4.51 -1.33 15.32
CA ARG A 231 3.79 -0.11 15.75
C ARG A 231 4.37 0.39 17.06
N THR A 232 4.78 1.65 17.08
CA THR A 232 5.19 2.34 18.31
C THR A 232 3.96 2.77 19.10
N GLY A 233 4.15 3.13 20.38
CA GLY A 233 3.06 3.70 21.20
C GLY A 233 2.44 4.95 20.57
N ARG A 234 3.27 5.81 19.95
CA ARG A 234 2.80 6.99 19.21
C ARG A 234 1.93 6.62 18.01
N ILE A 235 2.33 5.59 17.25
CA ILE A 235 1.53 5.10 16.12
C ILE A 235 0.18 4.54 16.61
N ASN A 236 0.17 3.75 17.69
CA ASN A 236 -1.08 3.21 18.23
C ASN A 236 -2.03 4.33 18.69
N GLN A 237 -1.50 5.35 19.38
CA GLN A 237 -2.27 6.53 19.76
C GLN A 237 -2.81 7.29 18.54
N SER A 238 -2.00 7.40 17.48
CA SER A 238 -2.40 8.03 16.23
C SER A 238 -3.56 7.27 15.55
N ILE A 239 -3.51 5.93 15.54
CA ILE A 239 -4.58 5.07 15.03
C ILE A 239 -5.86 5.25 15.85
N GLU A 240 -5.77 5.29 17.18
CA GLU A 240 -6.93 5.45 18.07
C GLU A 240 -7.63 6.80 17.91
N ARG A 241 -6.86 7.86 17.62
CA ARG A 241 -7.38 9.20 17.34
C ARG A 241 -7.88 9.38 15.92
N GLY A 242 -7.51 8.48 15.01
CA GLY A 242 -7.81 8.60 13.58
C GLY A 242 -9.31 8.65 13.29
N VAL A 243 -9.75 9.74 12.65
CA VAL A 243 -11.13 9.97 12.20
C VAL A 243 -11.24 10.17 10.70
#